data_AF-A0A5J4UN16-F1
#
_entry.id   AF-A0A5J4UN16-F1
#
_cell.length_a   1.000
_cell.length_b   1.000
_cell.length_c   1.000
_cell.angle_alpha   90.00
_cell.angle_beta   90.00
_cell.angle_gamma   90.00
#
_symmetry.space_group_name_H-M   'P 1'
#
loop_
_entity.id
_entity.type
_entity.pdbx_description
1 polymer ?
#
loop_
_entity_poly.entity_id
_entity_poly.type
_entity_poly.pdbx_seq_one_letter_code
_entity_poly.pdbx_strand_id
1 'polypeptide(L)'
;MKENSKLRSLRDLISSGQKTFERLRIGAIAPQEKAEKCNQALIDLDQADILCRSTEIYGRGQELSEKTSKDLAALAVPCMRGYLLQYSPCETDQQLQRLEQAKQSYIMYLKICKDLRIGEDEELFLQLYKSVKSKQLTDSSQQLTFEEPKDI
;
A
#
# COMPACT_ATOMS: atom_id res chain seq x y z
N MET A 1 20.48 6.39 26.37
CA MET A 1 19.05 6.77 26.19
C MET A 1 18.39 5.67 25.39
N LYS A 2 17.36 5.01 25.92
CA LYS A 2 16.59 4.01 25.17
C LYS A 2 15.52 4.75 24.38
N GLU A 3 15.72 4.94 23.08
CA GLU A 3 14.65 5.38 22.21
C GLU A 3 13.59 4.27 22.18
N ASN A 4 12.46 4.54 22.83
CA ASN A 4 11.21 3.81 22.62
C ASN A 4 10.72 4.13 21.20
N SER A 5 11.33 3.55 20.17
CA SER A 5 10.69 3.49 18.86
C SER A 5 9.49 2.56 19.01
N LYS A 6 8.30 3.13 19.20
CA LYS A 6 7.05 2.37 19.16
C LYS A 6 7.06 1.57 17.86
N LEU A 7 7.06 0.24 17.97
CA LEU A 7 6.85 -0.65 16.83
C LEU A 7 5.58 -0.20 16.11
N ARG A 8 5.72 0.30 14.89
CA ARG A 8 4.59 0.75 14.08
C ARG A 8 3.79 -0.47 13.63
N SER A 9 2.47 -0.36 13.64
CA SER A 9 1.63 -1.46 13.18
C SER A 9 1.74 -1.64 11.67
N LEU A 10 1.49 -2.86 11.16
CA LEU A 10 1.46 -3.12 9.71
C LEU A 10 0.52 -2.16 8.97
N ARG A 11 -0.64 -1.84 9.57
CA ARG A 11 -1.59 -0.88 9.03
C ARG A 11 -0.99 0.51 8.89
N ASP A 12 -0.26 0.99 9.90
CA ASP A 12 0.34 2.33 9.88
C ASP A 12 1.46 2.45 8.85
N LEU A 13 2.23 1.37 8.67
CA LEU A 13 3.28 1.27 7.67
C LEU A 13 2.69 1.31 6.25
N ILE A 14 1.69 0.47 5.99
CA ILE A 14 0.98 0.43 4.70
C ILE A 14 0.33 1.78 4.39
N SER A 15 -0.39 2.37 5.36
CA SER A 15 -1.12 3.64 5.16
C SER A 15 -0.18 4.79 4.82
N SER A 16 0.99 4.84 5.46
CA SER A 16 2.02 5.83 5.17
C SER A 16 2.59 5.67 3.76
N GLY A 17 2.94 4.44 3.37
CA GLY A 17 3.41 4.12 2.02
C GLY A 17 2.36 4.45 0.95
N GLN A 18 1.10 4.05 1.19
CA GLN A 18 -0.03 4.29 0.30
C GLN A 18 -0.28 5.78 0.06
N LYS A 19 -0.29 6.60 1.12
CA LYS A 19 -0.49 8.05 1.01
C LYS A 19 0.56 8.71 0.11
N THR A 20 1.82 8.28 0.21
CA THR A 20 2.90 8.81 -0.63
C THR A 20 2.78 8.30 -2.06
N PHE A 21 2.48 7.00 -2.25
CA PHE A 21 2.23 6.40 -3.56
C PHE A 21 1.12 7.13 -4.33
N GLU A 22 -0.04 7.35 -3.70
CA GLU A 22 -1.19 8.02 -4.33
C GLU A 22 -0.86 9.45 -4.73
N ARG A 23 -0.23 10.22 -3.82
CA ARG A 23 0.18 11.60 -4.09
C ARG A 23 1.23 11.68 -5.18
N LEU A 24 2.20 10.76 -5.19
CA LEU A 24 3.24 10.72 -6.22
C LEU A 24 2.63 10.46 -7.60
N ARG A 25 1.66 9.53 -7.68
CA ARG A 25 0.99 9.15 -8.94
C ARG A 25 0.25 10.30 -9.61
N ILE A 26 -0.31 11.21 -8.83
CA ILE A 26 -1.03 12.39 -9.33
C ILE A 26 -0.15 13.66 -9.38
N GLY A 27 1.15 13.54 -9.11
CA GLY A 27 2.06 14.70 -9.10
C GLY A 27 1.83 15.68 -7.94
N ALA A 28 1.15 15.27 -6.87
CA ALA A 28 0.78 16.10 -5.71
C ALA A 28 1.83 16.09 -4.58
N ILE A 29 3.09 15.83 -4.91
CA ILE A 29 4.23 15.98 -3.99
C ILE A 29 5.12 17.10 -4.53
N ALA A 30 5.39 18.10 -3.70
CA ALA A 30 6.24 19.21 -4.08
C ALA A 30 7.67 18.71 -4.41
N PRO A 31 8.32 19.20 -5.47
CA PRO A 31 9.63 18.70 -5.91
C PRO A 31 10.68 18.63 -4.80
N GLN A 32 10.73 19.66 -3.94
CA GLN A 32 11.69 19.77 -2.83
C GLN A 32 11.45 18.75 -1.71
N GLU A 33 10.24 18.22 -1.56
CA GLU A 33 9.90 17.22 -0.53
C GLU A 33 9.90 15.79 -1.09
N LYS A 34 10.01 15.65 -2.42
CA LYS A 34 9.76 14.39 -3.12
C LYS A 34 10.70 13.28 -2.68
N ALA A 35 12.01 13.58 -2.58
CA ALA A 35 13.01 12.60 -2.17
C ALA A 35 12.78 12.10 -0.75
N GLU A 36 12.58 13.02 0.21
CA GLU A 36 12.36 12.69 1.62
C GLU A 36 11.11 11.83 1.82
N LYS A 37 9.98 12.25 1.25
CA LYS A 37 8.70 11.52 1.38
C LYS A 37 8.77 10.14 0.74
N CYS A 38 9.38 10.02 -0.44
CA CYS A 38 9.56 8.72 -1.09
C CYS A 38 10.49 7.80 -0.28
N ASN A 39 11.59 8.32 0.27
CA ASN A 39 12.50 7.52 1.08
C ASN A 39 11.82 7.02 2.36
N GLN A 40 11.08 7.86 3.07
CA GLN A 40 10.33 7.42 4.26
C GLN A 40 9.26 6.37 3.90
N ALA A 41 8.53 6.58 2.81
CA ALA A 41 7.54 5.61 2.33
C ALA A 41 8.16 4.26 1.94
N LEU A 42 9.34 4.28 1.34
CA LEU A 42 10.09 3.06 1.02
C LEU A 42 10.53 2.31 2.28
N ILE A 43 11.04 3.01 3.29
CA ILE A 43 11.39 2.41 4.60
C ILE A 43 10.15 1.76 5.24
N ASP A 44 9.02 2.48 5.24
CA ASP A 44 7.78 1.97 5.81
C ASP A 44 7.27 0.73 5.06
N LEU A 45 7.35 0.72 3.73
CA LEU A 45 6.94 -0.43 2.91
C LEU A 45 7.93 -1.59 2.98
N ASP A 46 9.22 -1.36 3.17
CA ASP A 46 10.21 -2.40 3.43
C ASP A 46 9.89 -3.12 4.75
N GLN A 47 9.56 -2.37 5.80
CA GLN A 47 9.12 -2.93 7.08
C GLN A 47 7.79 -3.68 6.95
N ALA A 48 6.84 -3.12 6.17
CA ALA A 48 5.57 -3.79 5.90
C ALA A 48 5.79 -5.12 5.14
N ASP A 49 6.67 -5.17 4.14
CA ASP A 49 6.96 -6.38 3.38
C ASP A 49 7.55 -7.49 4.26
N ILE A 50 8.47 -7.12 5.16
CA ILE A 50 9.05 -8.04 6.16
C ILE A 50 7.94 -8.64 7.02
N LEU A 51 7.04 -7.81 7.55
CA LEU A 51 5.92 -8.27 8.37
C LEU A 51 4.95 -9.16 7.60
N CYS A 52 4.64 -8.82 6.35
CA CYS A 52 3.75 -9.62 5.50
C CYS A 52 4.34 -11.02 5.21
N ARG A 53 5.66 -11.11 5.03
CA ARG A 53 6.36 -12.39 4.88
C ARG A 53 6.35 -13.19 6.18
N SER A 54 6.66 -12.57 7.31
CA SER A 54 6.74 -13.26 8.60
C SER A 54 5.38 -13.74 9.13
N THR A 55 4.29 -13.13 8.66
CA THR A 55 2.92 -13.49 9.02
C THR A 55 2.21 -14.30 7.92
N GLU A 56 2.95 -14.73 6.89
CA GLU A 56 2.43 -15.53 5.78
C GLU A 56 1.23 -14.91 5.05
N ILE A 57 1.09 -13.57 5.07
CA ILE A 57 0.05 -12.85 4.32
C ILE A 57 0.19 -13.13 2.81
N TYR A 58 1.42 -13.31 2.32
CA TYR A 58 1.68 -13.72 0.93
C TYR A 58 1.68 -15.24 0.71
N GLY A 59 1.32 -16.03 1.73
CA GLY A 59 1.48 -17.49 1.75
C GLY A 59 0.86 -18.17 0.54
N ARG A 60 1.60 -19.10 -0.07
CA ARG A 60 1.13 -19.91 -1.20
C ARG A 60 0.13 -20.93 -0.71
N GLY A 61 -1.00 -21.04 -1.40
CA GLY A 61 -2.05 -22.03 -1.12
C GLY A 61 -3.20 -21.55 -0.26
N GLN A 62 -3.17 -20.30 0.22
CA GLN A 62 -4.38 -19.64 0.74
C GLN A 62 -5.21 -19.12 -0.42
N GLU A 63 -6.52 -19.26 -0.34
CA GLU A 63 -7.41 -18.67 -1.32
C GLU A 63 -7.59 -17.17 -1.06
N LEU A 64 -7.93 -16.39 -2.09
CA LEU A 64 -8.24 -14.98 -1.94
C LEU A 64 -9.44 -14.75 -1.00
N SER A 65 -10.40 -15.68 -1.01
CA SER A 65 -11.60 -15.72 -0.15
C SER A 65 -11.26 -15.82 1.35
N GLU A 66 -10.11 -16.41 1.70
CA GLU A 66 -9.66 -16.59 3.09
C GLU A 66 -8.95 -15.34 3.64
N LYS A 67 -8.65 -14.36 2.78
CA LYS A 67 -7.96 -13.13 3.18
C LYS A 67 -8.89 -12.17 3.88
N THR A 68 -8.44 -11.62 5.01
CA THR A 68 -9.17 -10.53 5.66
C THR A 68 -9.02 -9.23 4.86
N SER A 69 -9.89 -8.26 5.12
CA SER A 69 -9.75 -6.93 4.50
C SER A 69 -8.42 -6.23 4.83
N LYS A 70 -7.76 -6.60 5.93
CA LYS A 70 -6.44 -6.09 6.29
C LYS A 70 -5.35 -6.73 5.41
N ASP A 71 -5.48 -8.03 5.12
CA ASP A 71 -4.55 -8.77 4.27
C ASP A 71 -4.63 -8.28 2.83
N LEU A 72 -5.84 -7.98 2.32
CA LEU A 72 -6.04 -7.47 0.96
C LEU A 72 -5.26 -6.17 0.70
N ALA A 73 -5.24 -5.25 1.67
CA ALA A 73 -4.46 -4.01 1.55
C ALA A 73 -2.95 -4.28 1.53
N ALA A 74 -2.50 -5.30 2.27
CA ALA A 74 -1.10 -5.71 2.33
C ALA A 74 -0.61 -6.38 1.03
N LEU A 75 -1.49 -7.03 0.26
CA LEU A 75 -1.13 -7.62 -1.04
C LEU A 75 -0.57 -6.60 -2.04
N ALA A 76 -0.93 -5.32 -1.90
CA ALA A 76 -0.46 -4.24 -2.77
C ALA A 76 0.92 -3.67 -2.38
N VAL A 77 1.49 -4.06 -1.24
CA VAL A 77 2.78 -3.54 -0.74
C VAL A 77 3.89 -3.64 -1.79
N PRO A 78 4.12 -4.78 -2.46
CA PRO A 78 5.20 -4.87 -3.45
C PRO A 78 4.96 -3.99 -4.68
N CYS A 79 3.70 -3.77 -5.07
CA CYS A 79 3.35 -2.86 -6.18
C CYS A 79 3.68 -1.41 -5.82
N MET A 80 3.22 -0.93 -4.66
CA MET A 80 3.50 0.43 -4.20
C MET A 80 5.01 0.68 -4.06
N ARG A 81 5.73 -0.31 -3.52
CA ARG A 81 7.18 -0.28 -3.40
C ARG A 81 7.88 -0.17 -4.76
N GLY A 82 7.47 -0.98 -5.74
CA GLY A 82 8.01 -0.93 -7.10
C GLY A 82 7.83 0.43 -7.75
N TYR A 83 6.65 1.03 -7.58
CA TYR A 83 6.35 2.37 -8.08
C TYR A 83 7.21 3.45 -7.45
N LEU A 84 7.32 3.44 -6.12
CA LEU A 84 8.16 4.41 -5.41
C LEU A 84 9.64 4.28 -5.79
N LEU A 85 10.16 3.06 -5.95
CA LEU A 85 11.54 2.84 -6.40
C LEU A 85 11.80 3.40 -7.80
N GLN A 86 10.84 3.28 -8.71
CA GLN A 86 10.97 3.73 -10.09
C GLN A 86 10.89 5.26 -10.23
N TYR A 87 10.05 5.92 -9.44
CA TYR A 87 9.72 7.35 -9.61
C TYR A 87 10.25 8.26 -8.49
N SER A 88 10.87 7.70 -7.45
CA SER A 88 11.61 8.46 -6.46
C SER A 88 12.86 9.07 -7.11
N PRO A 89 13.20 10.33 -6.79
CA PRO A 89 14.51 10.87 -7.14
C PRO A 89 15.62 10.00 -6.53
N CYS A 90 16.66 9.73 -7.30
CA CYS A 90 17.92 9.14 -6.85
C CYS A 90 19.07 9.65 -7.72
N GLU A 91 20.29 9.45 -7.24
CA GLU A 91 21.50 9.74 -8.01
C GLU A 91 21.58 8.86 -9.27
N THR A 92 22.25 9.36 -10.31
CA THR A 92 22.27 8.69 -11.63
C THR A 92 22.97 7.33 -11.58
N ASP A 93 24.02 7.21 -10.78
CA ASP A 93 24.76 5.96 -10.54
C ASP A 93 23.93 4.90 -9.81
N GLN A 94 22.89 5.30 -9.07
CA GLN A 94 21.97 4.41 -8.36
C GLN A 94 20.73 4.03 -9.19
N GLN A 95 20.47 4.72 -10.30
CA GLN A 95 19.23 4.57 -11.07
C GLN A 95 19.03 3.14 -11.56
N LEU A 96 20.08 2.47 -12.05
CA LEU A 96 19.98 1.08 -12.52
C LEU A 96 19.59 0.15 -11.36
N GLN A 97 20.27 0.27 -10.23
CA GLN A 97 19.97 -0.53 -9.04
C GLN A 97 18.53 -0.32 -8.56
N ARG A 98 18.03 0.92 -8.57
CA ARG A 98 16.64 1.25 -8.21
C ARG A 98 15.64 0.59 -9.16
N LEU A 99 15.90 0.62 -10.46
CA LEU A 99 15.04 -0.03 -11.46
C LEU A 99 15.05 -1.55 -11.32
N GLU A 100 16.19 -2.15 -11.00
CA GLU A 100 16.28 -3.59 -10.73
C GLU A 100 15.47 -3.99 -9.49
N GLN A 101 15.57 -3.21 -8.41
CA GLN A 101 14.76 -3.42 -7.21
C GLN A 101 13.26 -3.23 -7.51
N ALA A 102 12.90 -2.22 -8.30
CA ALA A 102 11.52 -1.99 -8.72
C ALA A 102 10.97 -3.19 -9.51
N LYS A 103 11.75 -3.70 -10.46
CA LYS A 103 11.43 -4.91 -11.23
C LYS A 103 11.16 -6.11 -10.32
N GLN A 104 12.00 -6.36 -9.33
CA GLN A 104 11.79 -7.47 -8.38
C GLN A 104 10.50 -7.29 -7.56
N SER A 105 10.21 -6.06 -7.14
CA SER A 105 8.99 -5.71 -6.44
C SER A 105 7.73 -5.97 -7.28
N TYR A 106 7.73 -5.58 -8.56
CA TYR A 106 6.62 -5.87 -9.46
C TYR A 106 6.47 -7.37 -9.75
N ILE A 107 7.58 -8.09 -9.95
CA ILE A 107 7.55 -9.56 -10.13
C ILE A 107 6.92 -10.23 -8.90
N MET A 108 7.27 -9.78 -7.69
CA MET A 108 6.66 -10.29 -6.46
C MET A 108 5.16 -10.03 -6.42
N TYR A 109 4.72 -8.82 -6.74
CA TYR A 109 3.30 -8.48 -6.81
C TYR A 109 2.54 -9.37 -7.80
N LEU A 110 3.06 -9.53 -9.02
CA LEU A 110 2.44 -10.36 -10.04
C LEU A 110 2.39 -11.84 -9.64
N LYS A 111 3.41 -12.35 -8.94
CA LYS A 111 3.39 -13.69 -8.35
C LYS A 111 2.28 -13.83 -7.32
N ILE A 112 2.12 -12.86 -6.41
CA ILE A 112 1.02 -12.85 -5.43
C ILE A 112 -0.33 -12.86 -6.15
N CYS A 113 -0.52 -12.01 -7.15
CA CYS A 113 -1.76 -11.96 -7.92
C CYS A 113 -2.06 -13.30 -8.60
N LYS A 114 -1.05 -13.91 -9.23
CA LYS A 114 -1.18 -15.23 -9.87
C LYS A 114 -1.52 -16.33 -8.86
N ASP A 115 -0.78 -16.39 -7.76
CA ASP A 115 -0.95 -17.43 -6.74
C ASP A 115 -2.34 -17.34 -6.08
N LEU A 116 -2.90 -16.14 -5.96
CA LEU A 116 -4.24 -15.86 -5.43
C LEU A 116 -5.33 -15.76 -6.51
N ARG A 117 -5.00 -15.99 -7.78
CA ARG A 117 -5.92 -15.85 -8.93
C ARG A 117 -6.64 -14.49 -9.01
N ILE A 118 -5.98 -13.44 -8.55
CA ILE A 118 -6.49 -12.07 -8.60
C ILE A 118 -6.55 -11.62 -10.06
N GLY A 119 -7.76 -11.33 -10.54
CA GLY A 119 -8.01 -10.91 -11.92
C GLY A 119 -8.37 -12.05 -12.88
N GLU A 120 -8.39 -13.30 -12.41
CA GLU A 120 -8.94 -14.44 -13.18
C GLU A 120 -10.45 -14.60 -12.95
N ASP A 121 -10.94 -14.23 -11.77
CA ASP A 121 -12.36 -14.20 -11.40
C ASP A 121 -12.81 -12.74 -11.20
N GLU A 122 -13.37 -12.16 -12.27
CA GLU A 122 -13.83 -10.78 -12.31
C GLU A 122 -14.99 -10.53 -11.34
N GLU A 123 -15.82 -11.54 -11.07
CA GLU A 123 -16.96 -11.42 -10.17
C GLU A 123 -16.52 -11.40 -8.70
N LEU A 124 -15.63 -12.31 -8.30
CA LEU A 124 -15.02 -12.29 -6.98
C LEU A 124 -14.23 -10.98 -6.74
N PHE A 125 -13.49 -10.52 -7.75
CA PHE A 125 -12.79 -9.25 -7.67
C PHE A 125 -13.74 -8.06 -7.43
N LEU A 126 -14.85 -7.99 -8.16
CA LEU A 126 -15.87 -6.95 -7.99
C LEU A 126 -16.54 -7.02 -6.60
N GLN A 127 -16.81 -8.22 -6.08
CA GLN A 127 -17.37 -8.41 -4.74
C GLN A 127 -16.42 -7.91 -3.66
N LEU A 128 -15.14 -8.30 -3.74
CA LEU A 128 -14.10 -7.86 -2.81
C LEU A 128 -13.90 -6.34 -2.88
N TYR A 129 -13.82 -5.77 -4.08
CA TYR A 129 -13.72 -4.33 -4.29
C TYR A 129 -14.88 -3.55 -3.64
N LYS A 130 -16.13 -3.99 -3.88
CA LYS A 130 -17.32 -3.39 -3.26
C LYS A 130 -17.26 -3.46 -1.74
N SER A 131 -16.82 -4.59 -1.17
CA SER A 131 -16.71 -4.79 0.27
C SER A 131 -15.68 -3.87 0.95
N VAL A 132 -14.58 -3.56 0.25
CA VAL A 132 -13.54 -2.65 0.72
C VAL A 132 -14.03 -1.20 0.63
N LYS A 133 -14.68 -0.83 -0.48
CA LYS A 133 -15.24 0.52 -0.68
C LYS A 133 -16.37 0.84 0.30
N SER A 134 -17.25 -0.11 0.58
CA SER A 134 -18.34 0.08 1.55
C SER A 134 -17.80 0.28 2.97
N LYS A 135 -16.75 -0.45 3.35
CA LYS A 135 -16.08 -0.30 4.66
C LYS A 135 -15.37 1.04 4.82
N GLN A 136 -14.70 1.54 3.76
CA GLN A 136 -14.11 2.87 3.76
C GLN A 136 -15.15 3.98 3.93
N LEU A 137 -16.33 3.82 3.31
CA LEU A 137 -17.44 4.75 3.49
C LEU A 137 -17.99 4.70 4.92
N THR A 138 -18.22 3.51 5.50
CA THR A 138 -18.74 3.40 6.88
C THR A 138 -17.75 3.90 7.94
N ASP A 139 -16.44 3.69 7.75
CA ASP A 139 -15.41 4.23 8.65
C ASP A 139 -15.28 5.76 8.53
N SER A 140 -15.59 6.33 7.36
CA SER A 140 -15.63 7.78 7.13
C SER A 140 -16.94 8.42 7.60
N SER A 141 -18.04 7.65 7.67
CA SER A 141 -19.36 8.12 8.09
C SER A 141 -19.49 8.37 9.60
N GLN A 142 -18.50 8.02 10.42
CA GLN A 142 -18.51 8.35 11.85
C GLN A 142 -18.10 9.80 12.18
N GLN A 143 -17.89 10.69 11.18
CA GLN A 143 -17.48 12.08 11.44
C GLN A 143 -18.27 13.19 10.75
N LEU A 144 -19.47 12.93 10.21
CA LEU A 144 -20.29 14.01 9.66
C LEU A 144 -21.72 13.96 10.21
N THR A 145 -21.91 14.49 11.42
CA THR A 145 -23.20 15.12 11.78
C THR A 145 -23.31 16.41 10.96
N PHE A 146 -24.13 16.38 9.91
CA PHE A 146 -24.59 17.61 9.27
C PHE A 146 -25.69 18.20 10.16
N GLU A 147 -25.44 19.38 10.72
CA GLU A 147 -26.54 20.24 11.20
C GLU A 147 -27.30 20.74 9.96
N GLU A 148 -28.61 20.50 9.92
CA GLU A 148 -29.49 21.05 8.89
C GLU A 148 -29.51 22.59 9.00
N PRO A 149 -29.40 23.32 7.87
CA PRO A 149 -29.53 24.76 7.88
C PRO A 149 -30.99 25.14 8.18
N LYS A 150 -31.19 26.04 9.14
CA LYS A 150 -32.50 26.63 9.41
C LYS A 150 -32.88 27.56 8.26
N ASP A 151 -34.04 27.30 7.65
CA ASP A 151 -34.66 28.17 6.66
C ASP A 151 -34.92 29.57 7.25
N ILE A 152 -34.57 30.61 6.48
CA ILE A 152 -35.07 31.99 6.63
C ILE A 152 -35.87 32.31 5.37
#